data_AF-R7BC97-F1
#
_entry.id   AF-R7BC97-F1
#
_cell.length_a   1.000
_cell.length_b   1.000
_cell.length_c   1.000
_cell.angle_alpha   90.00
_cell.angle_beta   90.00
_cell.angle_gamma   90.00
#
_symmetry.space_group_name_H-M   'P 1'
#
loop_
_entity.id
_entity.type
_entity.pdbx_description
1 polymer ?
#
loop_
_entity_poly.entity_id
_entity_poly.type
_entity_poly.pdbx_seq_one_letter_code
_entity_poly.pdbx_strand_id
1 'polypeptide(L)'
;MKKAISVLLCVVLVVSSIFAMAGCTKQKQITNDIVLITDGGTVSDEGYNQSAWDGINSYASENGMSARYYQPVLDENGELTSDNVDKYVKLAQDNGAKYVILPGEKFEVIAYEIANTYPEINFVLVDGIPHSASDKTDHFVKNVMCVSFDNLQSGYLAGYIAVKTGNTQLGYFGQYNSKNSANYGAGFAQGAAAAADELGIPVTLDWADYDSPLLSYDYSFTLTACYKKISEVKGKDTYTVKVENGIGSGTYTDGSNVTVTADPAPKGKVFDKWEVKSNTKGVKDKKVNISSKTKSSMNLLVEKCDCTITATYKDAEGKQYGVNVLTADGKGTYSQQFVAENSSVDVTAPAPTTAYTVFDHWETNDESAVEDINARSTKVNVTNKDVKLTPVYKQVDTPTFEVKVVTGEGGNGESTGAGYYVEGDKVEISAAIPKEGYMFSHWENKDTYGIGAGVLLENEYYWNTTFDMVDRYAAIPEKMFDEGVTLAFAGGNDKAESVFTAKSKFDSSPSVVSAGVTHSDQAYAVVKNYGEAVKDCLENFSGGAVISANCATDGIYVDGLGENTDEEKAVKESVDKVYKELADGKLTPILAEGGAGYDFCKAFSEKKMSKCLTLNGWFVDVK
;
A
#
# COMPACT_ATOMS: atom_id res chain seq x y z
N MET A 1 57.95 -13.64 43.32
CA MET A 1 56.64 -12.94 43.42
C MET A 1 55.56 -13.50 42.50
N LYS A 2 55.84 -14.05 41.30
CA LYS A 2 54.78 -14.63 40.44
C LYS A 2 54.11 -15.92 40.96
N LYS A 3 54.82 -16.77 41.73
CA LYS A 3 54.25 -18.03 42.27
C LYS A 3 53.38 -17.85 43.54
N ALA A 4 53.62 -16.83 44.36
CA ALA A 4 52.81 -16.55 45.55
C ALA A 4 51.47 -15.87 45.19
N ILE A 5 51.47 -15.07 44.12
CA ILE A 5 50.25 -14.40 43.61
C ILE A 5 49.30 -15.42 42.96
N SER A 6 49.80 -16.41 42.22
CA SER A 6 48.94 -17.48 41.66
C SER A 6 48.28 -18.35 42.72
N VAL A 7 48.96 -18.66 43.83
CA VAL A 7 48.37 -19.48 44.91
C VAL A 7 47.31 -18.68 45.68
N LEU A 8 47.51 -17.38 45.89
CA LEU A 8 46.50 -16.51 46.50
C LEU A 8 45.27 -16.33 45.59
N LEU A 9 45.45 -16.23 44.27
CA LEU A 9 44.35 -16.14 43.30
C LEU A 9 43.53 -17.44 43.23
N CYS A 10 44.19 -18.61 43.29
CA CYS A 10 43.49 -19.90 43.30
C CYS A 10 42.74 -20.15 44.61
N VAL A 11 43.26 -19.70 45.76
CA VAL A 11 42.55 -19.82 47.04
C VAL A 11 41.34 -18.87 47.10
N VAL A 12 41.43 -17.66 46.52
CA VAL A 12 40.27 -16.76 46.40
C VAL A 12 39.20 -17.34 45.47
N LEU A 13 39.59 -17.98 44.35
CA LEU A 13 38.66 -18.65 43.44
C LEU A 13 37.99 -19.90 44.04
N VAL A 14 38.69 -20.65 44.90
CA VAL A 14 38.12 -21.83 45.57
C VAL A 14 37.22 -21.42 46.73
N VAL A 15 37.54 -20.33 47.45
CA VAL A 15 36.66 -19.81 48.51
C VAL A 15 35.41 -19.12 47.95
N SER A 16 35.48 -18.46 46.79
CA SER A 16 34.28 -17.96 46.10
C SER A 16 33.42 -19.07 45.48
N SER A 17 34.00 -20.24 45.21
CA SER A 17 33.26 -21.44 44.76
C SER A 17 32.48 -22.13 45.89
N ILE A 18 32.89 -21.97 47.15
CA ILE A 18 32.22 -22.60 48.31
C ILE A 18 31.05 -21.73 48.83
N PHE A 19 31.03 -20.43 48.54
CA PHE A 19 29.86 -19.57 48.79
C PHE A 19 28.79 -19.62 47.69
N ALA A 20 29.06 -20.24 46.53
CA ALA A 20 28.07 -20.43 45.46
C ALA A 20 27.11 -21.61 45.69
N MET A 21 27.28 -22.39 46.76
CA MET A 21 26.46 -23.57 47.11
C MET A 21 25.61 -23.39 48.38
N ALA A 22 25.41 -22.15 48.84
CA ALA A 22 24.55 -21.83 49.99
C ALA A 22 23.52 -20.73 49.68
N GLY A 23 22.97 -20.77 48.46
CA GLY A 23 21.91 -19.88 48.00
C GLY A 23 20.80 -20.66 47.28
N CYS A 24 20.22 -21.67 47.93
CA CYS A 24 18.86 -22.12 47.59
C CYS A 24 17.85 -21.04 47.97
N THR A 25 17.96 -19.86 47.37
CA THR A 25 16.82 -18.97 47.22
C THR A 25 16.06 -19.58 46.04
N LYS A 26 14.86 -20.11 46.28
CA LYS A 26 13.92 -20.35 45.18
C LYS A 26 13.86 -19.06 44.38
N GLN A 27 14.50 -19.04 43.22
CA GLN A 27 14.35 -17.96 42.26
C GLN A 27 12.86 -18.00 41.96
N LYS A 28 12.12 -17.01 42.47
CA LYS A 28 10.66 -16.95 42.34
C LYS A 28 10.40 -17.05 40.85
N GLN A 29 9.91 -18.21 40.41
CA GLN A 29 9.56 -18.42 39.01
C GLN A 29 8.60 -17.29 38.69
N ILE A 30 9.00 -16.40 37.79
CA ILE A 30 8.16 -15.30 37.35
C ILE A 30 7.06 -15.97 36.55
N THR A 31 5.95 -16.24 37.22
CA THR A 31 4.71 -16.65 36.56
C THR A 31 4.13 -15.42 35.89
N ASN A 32 3.68 -15.55 34.65
CA ASN A 32 2.93 -14.49 33.95
C ASN A 32 1.55 -15.07 33.64
N ASP A 33 0.53 -14.72 34.42
CA ASP A 33 -0.82 -15.30 34.27
C ASP A 33 -1.48 -14.94 32.93
N ILE A 34 -1.22 -13.72 32.42
CA ILE A 34 -1.78 -13.20 31.16
C ILE A 34 -0.63 -12.78 30.25
N VAL A 35 -0.64 -13.26 29.01
CA VAL A 35 0.37 -12.93 28.01
C VAL A 35 -0.27 -12.30 26.78
N LEU A 36 0.15 -11.09 26.41
CA LEU A 36 -0.15 -10.48 25.11
C LEU A 36 0.92 -10.90 24.10
N ILE A 37 0.52 -11.34 22.91
CA ILE A 37 1.45 -11.51 21.79
C ILE A 37 1.08 -10.49 20.72
N THR A 38 1.97 -9.55 20.42
CA THR A 38 1.72 -8.52 19.39
C THR A 38 2.01 -9.06 18.00
N ASP A 39 1.56 -8.34 16.97
CA ASP A 39 1.75 -8.70 15.57
C ASP A 39 3.14 -8.35 15.01
N GLY A 40 4.12 -8.16 15.89
CA GLY A 40 5.44 -7.58 15.58
C GLY A 40 5.54 -6.09 15.96
N GLY A 41 4.42 -5.41 16.21
CA GLY A 41 4.37 -4.04 16.75
C GLY A 41 4.72 -3.94 18.24
N THR A 42 4.89 -2.70 18.74
CA THR A 42 5.10 -2.43 20.17
C THR A 42 3.78 -2.13 20.87
N VAL A 43 3.74 -2.26 22.20
CA VAL A 43 2.59 -1.86 23.03
C VAL A 43 2.53 -0.35 23.31
N SER A 44 3.23 0.45 22.50
CA SER A 44 3.31 1.90 22.59
C SER A 44 3.07 2.52 21.21
N ASP A 45 2.19 1.87 20.44
CA ASP A 45 1.87 2.17 19.05
C ASP A 45 0.76 3.23 18.90
N GLU A 46 0.24 3.76 20.01
CA GLU A 46 -0.93 4.66 20.06
C GLU A 46 -2.17 4.04 19.38
N GLY A 47 -2.19 2.71 19.27
CA GLY A 47 -3.19 1.95 18.54
C GLY A 47 -3.73 0.76 19.35
N TYR A 48 -4.09 -0.29 18.62
CA TYR A 48 -4.78 -1.44 19.20
C TYR A 48 -3.89 -2.28 20.13
N ASN A 49 -2.57 -2.37 19.90
CA ASN A 49 -1.69 -3.14 20.80
C ASN A 49 -1.57 -2.43 22.16
N GLN A 50 -1.40 -1.11 22.16
CA GLN A 50 -1.42 -0.31 23.38
C GLN A 50 -2.76 -0.44 24.12
N SER A 51 -3.89 -0.29 23.41
CA SER A 51 -5.22 -0.43 24.02
C SER A 51 -5.43 -1.80 24.67
N ALA A 52 -5.10 -2.89 23.98
CA ALA A 52 -5.17 -4.24 24.53
C ALA A 52 -4.26 -4.40 25.76
N TRP A 53 -3.03 -3.88 25.70
CA TRP A 53 -2.06 -3.98 26.79
C TRP A 53 -2.51 -3.20 28.04
N ASP A 54 -3.07 -2.01 27.87
CA ASP A 54 -3.59 -1.21 28.97
C ASP A 54 -4.78 -1.90 29.65
N GLY A 55 -5.67 -2.52 28.87
CA GLY A 55 -6.77 -3.35 29.39
C GLY A 55 -6.29 -4.55 30.21
N ILE A 56 -5.30 -5.29 29.68
CA ILE A 56 -4.66 -6.41 30.38
C ILE A 56 -4.03 -5.98 31.70
N ASN A 57 -3.29 -4.87 31.71
CA ASN A 57 -2.64 -4.38 32.93
C ASN A 57 -3.64 -3.95 33.99
N SER A 58 -4.72 -3.27 33.59
CA SER A 58 -5.81 -2.89 34.50
C SER A 58 -6.43 -4.14 35.13
N TYR A 59 -6.85 -5.11 34.31
CA TYR A 59 -7.46 -6.36 34.79
C TYR A 59 -6.51 -7.14 35.70
N ALA A 60 -5.25 -7.27 35.31
CA ALA A 60 -4.26 -8.00 36.08
C ALA A 60 -4.03 -7.36 37.45
N SER A 61 -3.94 -6.03 37.51
CA SER A 61 -3.80 -5.28 38.76
C SER A 61 -5.00 -5.47 39.68
N GLU A 62 -6.22 -5.41 39.14
CA GLU A 62 -7.48 -5.55 39.89
C GLU A 62 -7.68 -6.97 40.45
N ASN A 63 -7.16 -7.99 39.75
CA ASN A 63 -7.34 -9.40 40.11
C ASN A 63 -6.10 -10.06 40.74
N GLY A 64 -5.05 -9.27 41.04
CA GLY A 64 -3.82 -9.79 41.64
C GLY A 64 -3.07 -10.78 40.75
N MET A 65 -3.22 -10.62 39.43
CA MET A 65 -2.57 -11.43 38.40
C MET A 65 -1.32 -10.71 37.87
N SER A 66 -0.49 -11.47 37.17
CA SER A 66 0.72 -10.98 36.51
C SER A 66 0.53 -10.94 35.00
N ALA A 67 1.06 -9.90 34.35
CA ALA A 67 0.95 -9.71 32.90
C ALA A 67 2.33 -9.57 32.24
N ARG A 68 2.43 -10.05 31.00
CA ARG A 68 3.61 -9.88 30.14
C ARG A 68 3.19 -9.69 28.69
N TYR A 69 3.96 -8.95 27.90
CA TYR A 69 3.83 -9.01 26.44
C TYR A 69 5.08 -9.61 25.79
N TYR A 70 4.87 -10.20 24.61
CA TYR A 70 5.89 -10.65 23.69
C TYR A 70 5.69 -9.99 22.32
N GLN A 71 6.79 -9.57 21.71
CA GLN A 71 6.85 -9.02 20.37
C GLN A 71 7.59 -10.02 19.47
N PRO A 72 6.87 -10.78 18.64
CA PRO A 72 7.47 -11.71 17.70
C PRO A 72 8.37 -11.03 16.68
N VAL A 73 9.40 -11.75 16.24
CA VAL A 73 10.19 -11.35 15.07
C VAL A 73 9.45 -11.83 13.83
N LEU A 74 9.25 -10.91 12.87
CA LEU A 74 8.63 -11.20 11.57
C LEU A 74 9.61 -11.99 10.69
N ASP A 75 9.09 -12.71 9.71
CA ASP A 75 9.93 -13.41 8.74
C ASP A 75 10.62 -12.45 7.75
N GLU A 76 11.31 -13.01 6.75
CA GLU A 76 12.04 -12.22 5.74
C GLU A 76 11.14 -11.35 4.86
N ASN A 77 9.85 -11.69 4.77
CA ASN A 77 8.84 -10.92 4.05
C ASN A 77 8.13 -9.91 4.96
N GLY A 78 8.49 -9.85 6.24
CA GLY A 78 7.81 -9.01 7.23
C GLY A 78 6.47 -9.58 7.67
N GLU A 79 6.25 -10.89 7.55
CA GLU A 79 4.99 -11.55 7.91
C GLU A 79 5.09 -12.27 9.26
N LEU A 80 3.94 -12.35 9.93
CA LEU A 80 3.77 -13.11 11.17
C LEU A 80 3.27 -14.52 10.84
N THR A 81 4.00 -15.54 11.28
CA THR A 81 3.68 -16.95 10.96
C THR A 81 3.31 -17.75 12.20
N SER A 82 2.55 -18.83 12.02
CA SER A 82 2.18 -19.76 13.10
C SER A 82 3.41 -20.36 13.79
N ASP A 83 4.45 -20.71 13.03
CA ASP A 83 5.72 -21.22 13.57
C ASP A 83 6.43 -20.20 14.47
N ASN A 84 6.31 -18.91 14.17
CA ASN A 84 6.89 -17.87 14.98
C ASN A 84 6.09 -17.67 16.27
N VAL A 85 4.76 -17.60 16.17
CA VAL A 85 3.87 -17.39 17.34
C VAL A 85 3.87 -18.61 18.27
N ASP A 86 3.89 -19.84 17.75
CA ASP A 86 3.92 -21.08 18.54
C ASP A 86 5.05 -21.09 19.59
N LYS A 87 6.25 -20.60 19.22
CA LYS A 87 7.39 -20.48 20.14
C LYS A 87 7.09 -19.57 21.34
N TYR A 88 6.36 -18.48 21.12
CA TYR A 88 5.99 -17.55 22.18
C TYR A 88 4.83 -18.06 23.04
N VAL A 89 3.88 -18.80 22.44
CA VAL A 89 2.82 -19.48 23.19
C VAL A 89 3.41 -20.59 24.07
N LYS A 90 4.36 -21.37 23.54
CA LYS A 90 5.13 -22.35 24.31
C LYS A 90 5.82 -21.70 25.52
N LEU A 91 6.51 -20.58 25.28
CA LEU A 91 7.17 -19.81 26.32
C LEU A 91 6.18 -19.26 27.37
N ALA A 92 5.01 -18.81 26.93
CA ALA A 92 3.93 -18.36 27.82
C ALA A 92 3.47 -19.52 28.73
N GLN A 93 3.19 -20.69 28.16
CA GLN A 93 2.79 -21.88 28.91
C GLN A 93 3.87 -22.33 29.90
N ASP A 94 5.13 -22.40 29.47
CA ASP A 94 6.25 -22.82 30.33
C ASP A 94 6.47 -21.83 31.50
N ASN A 95 6.08 -20.57 31.31
CA ASN A 95 6.05 -19.53 32.35
C ASN A 95 4.71 -19.44 33.10
N GLY A 96 3.84 -20.43 32.96
CA GLY A 96 2.62 -20.57 33.75
C GLY A 96 1.47 -19.64 33.34
N ALA A 97 1.44 -19.20 32.08
CA ALA A 97 0.30 -18.45 31.55
C ALA A 97 -0.99 -19.26 31.65
N LYS A 98 -2.07 -18.54 31.96
CA LYS A 98 -3.45 -19.03 31.89
C LYS A 98 -4.14 -18.50 30.65
N TYR A 99 -3.83 -17.25 30.29
CA TYR A 99 -4.41 -16.57 29.14
C TYR A 99 -3.34 -16.10 28.15
N VAL A 100 -3.65 -16.25 26.87
CA VAL A 100 -2.90 -15.64 25.76
C VAL A 100 -3.85 -14.76 24.95
N ILE A 101 -3.51 -13.48 24.81
CA ILE A 101 -4.28 -12.48 24.07
C ILE A 101 -3.63 -12.23 22.72
N LEU A 102 -4.42 -12.32 21.66
CA LEU A 102 -4.02 -12.20 20.26
C LEU A 102 -4.84 -11.06 19.61
N PRO A 103 -4.28 -9.86 19.42
CA PRO A 103 -5.02 -8.72 18.88
C PRO A 103 -4.97 -8.67 17.35
N GLY A 104 -6.15 -8.63 16.72
CA GLY A 104 -6.34 -8.36 15.31
C GLY A 104 -6.41 -9.60 14.41
N GLU A 105 -6.85 -9.37 13.18
CA GLU A 105 -7.10 -10.39 12.15
C GLU A 105 -5.85 -11.20 11.74
N LYS A 106 -4.63 -10.65 11.91
CA LYS A 106 -3.36 -11.35 11.63
C LYS A 106 -3.21 -12.66 12.41
N PHE A 107 -3.98 -12.83 13.49
CA PHE A 107 -3.96 -14.03 14.31
C PHE A 107 -5.08 -15.03 13.99
N GLU A 108 -5.97 -14.79 13.03
CA GLU A 108 -7.09 -15.70 12.73
C GLU A 108 -6.60 -17.09 12.30
N VAL A 109 -5.72 -17.15 11.30
CA VAL A 109 -5.10 -18.40 10.83
C VAL A 109 -4.22 -19.01 11.92
N ILE A 110 -3.47 -18.18 12.63
CA ILE A 110 -2.55 -18.64 13.67
C ILE A 110 -3.31 -19.32 14.81
N ALA A 111 -4.38 -18.68 15.31
CA ALA A 111 -5.23 -19.22 16.36
C ALA A 111 -5.90 -20.53 15.94
N TYR A 112 -6.31 -20.63 14.67
CA TYR A 112 -6.86 -21.86 14.10
C TYR A 112 -5.86 -23.02 14.16
N GLU A 113 -4.61 -22.76 13.81
CA GLU A 113 -3.56 -23.79 13.72
C GLU A 113 -3.00 -24.19 15.08
N ILE A 114 -2.76 -23.24 15.99
CA ILE A 114 -1.97 -23.51 17.21
C ILE A 114 -2.83 -23.70 18.46
N ALA A 115 -4.02 -23.10 18.59
CA ALA A 115 -4.69 -23.06 19.88
C ALA A 115 -5.01 -24.46 20.45
N ASN A 116 -5.37 -25.42 19.60
CA ASN A 116 -5.69 -26.80 20.01
C ASN A 116 -4.47 -27.57 20.54
N THR A 117 -3.24 -27.15 20.26
CA THR A 117 -2.03 -27.80 20.78
C THR A 117 -1.73 -27.40 22.23
N TYR A 118 -2.37 -26.34 22.73
CA TYR A 118 -2.23 -25.80 24.08
C TYR A 118 -3.58 -25.83 24.84
N PRO A 119 -4.15 -27.02 25.13
CA PRO A 119 -5.49 -27.13 25.72
C PRO A 119 -5.63 -26.55 27.13
N GLU A 120 -4.51 -26.31 27.83
CA GLU A 120 -4.47 -25.70 29.16
C GLU A 120 -4.38 -24.15 29.11
N ILE A 121 -4.20 -23.58 27.91
CA ILE A 121 -4.17 -22.14 27.69
C ILE A 121 -5.53 -21.69 27.14
N ASN A 122 -6.06 -20.63 27.73
CA ASN A 122 -7.23 -19.93 27.27
C ASN A 122 -6.80 -18.79 26.34
N PHE A 123 -7.19 -18.85 25.07
CA PHE A 123 -6.85 -17.83 24.08
C PHE A 123 -7.99 -16.81 23.96
N VAL A 124 -7.65 -15.53 23.87
CA VAL A 124 -8.58 -14.48 23.47
C VAL A 124 -8.12 -13.91 22.13
N LEU A 125 -8.92 -14.09 21.10
CA LEU A 125 -8.69 -13.48 19.78
C LEU A 125 -9.55 -12.23 19.67
N VAL A 126 -8.92 -11.07 19.49
CA VAL A 126 -9.61 -9.78 19.44
C VAL A 126 -9.75 -9.32 18.00
N ASP A 127 -10.96 -8.92 17.60
CA ASP A 127 -11.29 -8.44 16.25
C ASP A 127 -11.02 -9.47 15.14
N GLY A 128 -11.29 -10.75 15.44
CA GLY A 128 -11.16 -11.83 14.46
C GLY A 128 -11.76 -13.16 14.91
N ILE A 129 -11.97 -14.06 13.96
CA ILE A 129 -12.48 -15.42 14.19
C ILE A 129 -11.54 -16.42 13.49
N PRO A 130 -11.13 -17.52 14.14
CA PRO A 130 -10.18 -18.44 13.54
C PRO A 130 -10.72 -19.04 12.24
N HIS A 131 -9.88 -19.16 11.22
CA HIS A 131 -10.20 -19.85 9.97
C HIS A 131 -8.92 -20.46 9.38
N SER A 132 -9.03 -21.34 8.38
CA SER A 132 -7.84 -21.92 7.75
C SER A 132 -7.24 -20.98 6.71
N ALA A 133 -5.95 -21.11 6.39
CA ALA A 133 -5.34 -20.32 5.31
C ALA A 133 -6.04 -20.50 3.94
N SER A 134 -6.64 -21.67 3.69
CA SER A 134 -7.30 -22.01 2.42
C SER A 134 -8.80 -21.71 2.37
N ASP A 135 -9.42 -21.47 3.53
CA ASP A 135 -10.87 -21.31 3.67
C ASP A 135 -11.15 -20.33 4.81
N LYS A 136 -11.73 -19.17 4.46
CA LYS A 136 -12.08 -18.07 5.37
C LYS A 136 -13.40 -18.30 6.13
N THR A 137 -13.95 -19.51 6.09
CA THR A 137 -15.12 -19.87 6.90
C THR A 137 -14.75 -19.88 8.38
N ASP A 138 -15.46 -19.09 9.17
CA ASP A 138 -15.36 -19.02 10.63
C ASP A 138 -15.34 -20.42 11.28
N HIS A 139 -14.35 -20.64 12.15
CA HIS A 139 -14.16 -21.88 12.87
C HIS A 139 -13.99 -21.64 14.38
N PHE A 140 -14.93 -22.15 15.17
CA PHE A 140 -14.91 -21.99 16.62
C PHE A 140 -14.01 -23.03 17.29
N VAL A 141 -13.00 -22.55 18.03
CA VAL A 141 -12.03 -23.40 18.72
C VAL A 141 -12.32 -23.40 20.23
N LYS A 142 -12.34 -24.60 20.84
CA LYS A 142 -12.87 -24.81 22.21
C LYS A 142 -12.18 -23.98 23.29
N ASN A 143 -10.89 -23.70 23.16
CA ASN A 143 -10.12 -22.90 24.11
C ASN A 143 -9.82 -21.49 23.58
N VAL A 144 -10.53 -21.02 22.54
CA VAL A 144 -10.43 -19.67 22.01
C VAL A 144 -11.76 -18.95 22.22
N MET A 145 -11.74 -17.83 22.94
CA MET A 145 -12.85 -16.88 22.97
C MET A 145 -12.53 -15.74 22.00
N CYS A 146 -13.48 -15.36 21.17
CA CYS A 146 -13.32 -14.26 20.23
C CYS A 146 -14.13 -13.04 20.66
N VAL A 147 -13.68 -11.85 20.28
CA VAL A 147 -14.48 -10.63 20.33
C VAL A 147 -14.50 -9.96 18.97
N SER A 148 -15.67 -9.53 18.54
CA SER A 148 -15.90 -8.79 17.29
C SER A 148 -16.46 -7.41 17.62
N PHE A 149 -16.09 -6.37 16.87
CA PHE A 149 -16.59 -5.02 17.11
C PHE A 149 -17.81 -4.71 16.22
N ASP A 150 -18.77 -3.97 16.77
CA ASP A 150 -19.95 -3.53 16.03
C ASP A 150 -19.61 -2.32 15.13
N ASN A 151 -19.14 -2.64 13.93
CA ASN A 151 -18.79 -1.66 12.89
C ASN A 151 -20.00 -0.80 12.47
N LEU A 152 -21.22 -1.33 12.60
CA LEU A 152 -22.45 -0.61 12.26
C LEU A 152 -22.75 0.50 13.27
N GLN A 153 -22.64 0.22 14.58
CA GLN A 153 -22.74 1.24 15.62
C GLN A 153 -21.64 2.29 15.48
N SER A 154 -20.42 1.86 15.14
CA SER A 154 -19.30 2.77 14.93
C SER A 154 -19.57 3.75 13.79
N GLY A 155 -20.02 3.23 12.63
CA GLY A 155 -20.44 4.06 11.52
C GLY A 155 -21.58 5.01 11.89
N TYR A 156 -22.58 4.54 12.64
CA TYR A 156 -23.71 5.36 13.07
C TYR A 156 -23.27 6.57 13.88
N LEU A 157 -22.41 6.37 14.88
CA LEU A 157 -21.86 7.48 15.67
C LEU A 157 -21.12 8.48 14.77
N ALA A 158 -20.28 7.99 13.85
CA ALA A 158 -19.58 8.86 12.91
C ALA A 158 -20.55 9.70 12.05
N GLY A 159 -21.56 9.07 11.45
CA GLY A 159 -22.51 9.79 10.59
C GLY A 159 -23.29 10.85 11.35
N TYR A 160 -23.73 10.50 12.56
CA TYR A 160 -24.51 11.40 13.41
C TYR A 160 -23.68 12.61 13.84
N ILE A 161 -22.43 12.40 14.27
CA ILE A 161 -21.50 13.47 14.65
C ILE A 161 -21.19 14.38 13.46
N ALA A 162 -20.94 13.82 12.27
CA ALA A 162 -20.62 14.60 11.08
C ALA A 162 -21.66 15.70 10.81
N VAL A 163 -22.95 15.35 10.88
CA VAL A 163 -24.04 16.30 10.66
C VAL A 163 -24.24 17.23 11.85
N LYS A 164 -24.16 16.72 13.09
CA LYS A 164 -24.28 17.55 14.31
C LYS A 164 -23.19 18.61 14.44
N THR A 165 -22.01 18.35 13.87
CA THR A 165 -20.89 19.30 13.78
C THR A 165 -21.01 20.27 12.60
N GLY A 166 -22.10 20.22 11.84
CA GLY A 166 -22.44 21.21 10.80
C GLY A 166 -22.09 20.79 9.37
N ASN A 167 -21.58 19.57 9.14
CA ASN A 167 -21.33 19.11 7.78
C ASN A 167 -22.63 18.68 7.09
N THR A 168 -22.80 19.11 5.83
CA THR A 168 -23.98 18.81 5.02
C THR A 168 -23.65 18.13 3.69
N GLN A 169 -22.36 18.00 3.36
CA GLN A 169 -21.86 17.34 2.15
C GLN A 169 -20.82 16.31 2.59
N LEU A 170 -21.24 15.05 2.63
CA LEU A 170 -20.48 13.94 3.21
C LEU A 170 -19.98 12.99 2.12
N GLY A 171 -18.88 12.30 2.38
CA GLY A 171 -18.35 11.23 1.55
C GLY A 171 -18.10 9.95 2.36
N TYR A 172 -18.38 8.80 1.78
CA TYR A 172 -17.97 7.50 2.27
C TYR A 172 -17.07 6.82 1.23
N PHE A 173 -15.85 6.51 1.64
CA PHE A 173 -14.87 5.78 0.85
C PHE A 173 -14.71 4.37 1.43
N GLY A 174 -15.18 3.37 0.70
CA GLY A 174 -15.31 2.00 1.18
C GLY A 174 -14.70 0.95 0.24
N GLN A 175 -14.96 -0.31 0.58
CA GLN A 175 -14.49 -1.51 -0.11
C GLN A 175 -15.66 -2.47 -0.28
N TYR A 176 -15.93 -2.83 -1.54
CA TYR A 176 -17.03 -3.65 -2.01
C TYR A 176 -16.97 -5.08 -1.48
N ASN A 177 -15.77 -5.67 -1.37
CA ASN A 177 -15.62 -7.04 -0.90
C ASN A 177 -15.44 -7.15 0.63
N SER A 178 -15.64 -6.05 1.37
CA SER A 178 -15.48 -6.00 2.83
C SER A 178 -16.82 -5.79 3.54
N LYS A 179 -17.28 -6.83 4.25
CA LYS A 179 -18.47 -6.73 5.13
C LYS A 179 -18.26 -5.69 6.24
N ASN A 180 -17.02 -5.52 6.70
CA ASN A 180 -16.66 -4.53 7.70
C ASN A 180 -16.86 -3.12 7.14
N SER A 181 -16.30 -2.84 5.96
CA SER A 181 -16.50 -1.58 5.25
C SER A 181 -18.00 -1.31 5.03
N ALA A 182 -18.72 -2.25 4.45
CA ALA A 182 -20.15 -2.08 4.17
C ALA A 182 -20.97 -1.71 5.42
N ASN A 183 -20.69 -2.32 6.57
CA ASN A 183 -21.37 -1.99 7.83
C ASN A 183 -20.96 -0.62 8.39
N TYR A 184 -19.69 -0.23 8.28
CA TYR A 184 -19.26 1.12 8.62
C TYR A 184 -19.99 2.17 7.78
N GLY A 185 -20.03 1.99 6.46
CA GLY A 185 -20.73 2.92 5.57
C GLY A 185 -22.24 2.94 5.83
N ALA A 186 -22.86 1.79 6.05
CA ALA A 186 -24.30 1.69 6.33
C ALA A 186 -24.67 2.40 7.64
N GLY A 187 -23.83 2.24 8.66
CA GLY A 187 -23.93 2.99 9.91
C GLY A 187 -23.82 4.48 9.63
N PHE A 188 -22.79 4.91 8.90
CA PHE A 188 -22.52 6.30 8.57
C PHE A 188 -23.71 6.99 7.88
N ALA A 189 -24.29 6.34 6.86
CA ALA A 189 -25.47 6.84 6.19
C ALA A 189 -26.68 6.98 7.12
N GLN A 190 -26.92 6.00 8.00
CA GLN A 190 -28.06 6.02 8.92
C GLN A 190 -27.89 7.02 10.06
N GLY A 191 -26.68 7.18 10.59
CA GLY A 191 -26.37 8.20 11.60
C GLY A 191 -26.54 9.60 11.04
N ALA A 192 -26.00 9.85 9.84
CA ALA A 192 -26.14 11.13 9.14
C ALA A 192 -27.61 11.43 8.83
N ALA A 193 -28.37 10.42 8.38
CA ALA A 193 -29.81 10.53 8.13
C ALA A 193 -30.59 10.93 9.39
N ALA A 194 -30.33 10.27 10.51
CA ALA A 194 -31.01 10.55 11.77
C ALA A 194 -30.74 11.99 12.24
N ALA A 195 -29.49 12.45 12.19
CA ALA A 195 -29.14 13.83 12.54
C ALA A 195 -29.76 14.85 11.56
N ALA A 196 -29.74 14.57 10.25
CA ALA A 196 -30.32 15.43 9.23
C ALA A 196 -31.84 15.58 9.42
N ASP A 197 -32.54 14.48 9.67
CA ASP A 197 -33.99 14.46 9.91
C ASP A 197 -34.37 15.14 11.24
N GLU A 198 -33.55 14.99 12.29
CA GLU A 198 -33.74 15.68 13.56
C GLU A 198 -33.60 17.20 13.42
N LEU A 199 -32.59 17.65 12.66
CA LEU A 199 -32.33 19.07 12.42
C LEU A 199 -33.23 19.67 11.33
N GLY A 200 -33.83 18.84 10.48
CA GLY A 200 -34.63 19.27 9.34
C GLY A 200 -33.81 19.96 8.25
N ILE A 201 -32.53 19.58 8.08
CA ILE A 201 -31.60 20.20 7.13
C ILE A 201 -31.23 19.24 5.99
N PRO A 202 -31.11 19.72 4.75
CA PRO A 202 -30.68 18.86 3.64
C PRO A 202 -29.21 18.44 3.82
N VAL A 203 -28.94 17.15 3.65
CA VAL A 203 -27.60 16.56 3.65
C VAL A 203 -27.43 15.68 2.42
N THR A 204 -26.26 15.74 1.78
CA THR A 204 -25.86 14.79 0.73
C THR A 204 -24.75 13.89 1.26
N LEU A 205 -24.78 12.62 0.85
CA LEU A 205 -23.75 11.64 1.14
C LEU A 205 -23.37 10.92 -0.16
N ASP A 206 -22.12 11.06 -0.58
CA ASP A 206 -21.58 10.34 -1.73
C ASP A 206 -20.89 9.06 -1.26
N TRP A 207 -21.17 7.93 -1.90
CA TRP A 207 -20.63 6.62 -1.54
C TRP A 207 -19.86 6.02 -2.72
N ALA A 208 -18.60 5.66 -2.50
CA ALA A 208 -17.81 4.91 -3.47
C ALA A 208 -17.09 3.72 -2.80
N ASP A 209 -17.14 2.56 -3.46
CA ASP A 209 -16.37 1.38 -3.08
C ASP A 209 -15.23 1.19 -4.11
N TYR A 210 -13.96 1.32 -3.68
CA TYR A 210 -12.83 1.50 -4.60
C TYR A 210 -12.55 0.28 -5.50
N ASP A 211 -12.88 -0.93 -5.04
CA ASP A 211 -12.69 -2.22 -5.69
C ASP A 211 -13.99 -2.76 -6.33
N SER A 212 -15.09 -2.00 -6.31
CA SER A 212 -16.36 -2.48 -6.86
C SER A 212 -16.27 -2.66 -8.37
N PRO A 213 -16.75 -3.80 -8.92
CA PRO A 213 -16.91 -3.97 -10.36
C PRO A 213 -18.00 -3.06 -10.94
N LEU A 214 -18.82 -2.43 -10.08
CA LEU A 214 -19.86 -1.48 -10.47
C LEU A 214 -19.42 -0.02 -10.30
N LEU A 215 -18.22 0.23 -9.80
CA LEU A 215 -17.74 1.59 -9.56
C LEU A 215 -17.79 2.42 -10.84
N SER A 216 -18.47 3.55 -10.78
CA SER A 216 -18.56 4.52 -11.88
C SER A 216 -17.39 5.51 -11.83
N TYR A 217 -16.16 5.00 -11.84
CA TYR A 217 -14.93 5.78 -11.81
C TYR A 217 -13.84 5.15 -12.68
N ASP A 218 -13.06 5.97 -13.38
CA ASP A 218 -11.96 5.50 -14.23
C ASP A 218 -10.61 5.99 -13.67
N TYR A 219 -9.84 5.05 -13.10
CA TYR A 219 -8.50 5.32 -12.56
C TYR A 219 -7.45 5.64 -13.61
N SER A 220 -7.73 5.35 -14.88
CA SER A 220 -6.75 5.51 -15.96
C SER A 220 -6.37 6.97 -16.18
N PHE A 221 -5.14 7.16 -16.64
CA PHE A 221 -4.67 8.46 -17.06
C PHE A 221 -3.78 8.33 -18.29
N THR A 222 -3.65 9.43 -19.01
CA THR A 222 -2.92 9.51 -20.27
C THR A 222 -1.70 10.38 -20.12
N LEU A 223 -0.53 9.83 -20.47
CA LEU A 223 0.70 10.54 -20.74
C LEU A 223 0.79 10.83 -22.24
N THR A 224 0.78 12.10 -22.60
CA THR A 224 0.90 12.56 -23.98
C THR A 224 2.29 13.10 -24.24
N ALA A 225 3.01 12.52 -25.19
CA ALA A 225 4.24 13.12 -25.72
C ALA A 225 3.88 14.31 -26.61
N CYS A 226 4.18 15.52 -26.16
CA CYS A 226 3.85 16.76 -26.88
C CYS A 226 5.04 17.23 -27.73
N TYR A 227 4.76 17.64 -28.97
CA TYR A 227 5.75 18.15 -29.91
C TYR A 227 5.40 19.57 -30.32
N LYS A 228 6.41 20.33 -30.73
CA LYS A 228 6.25 21.68 -31.27
C LYS A 228 6.94 21.81 -32.61
N LYS A 229 6.41 22.69 -33.47
CA LYS A 229 7.07 23.01 -34.74
C LYS A 229 8.33 23.80 -34.46
N ILE A 230 9.41 23.44 -35.13
CA ILE A 230 10.70 24.13 -35.00
C ILE A 230 10.56 25.62 -35.38
N SER A 231 9.71 25.93 -36.37
CA SER A 231 9.43 27.32 -36.79
C SER A 231 8.84 28.22 -35.70
N GLU A 232 8.29 27.64 -34.63
CA GLU A 232 7.67 28.37 -33.53
C GLU A 232 8.67 28.62 -32.37
N VAL A 233 9.86 28.02 -32.43
CA VAL A 233 10.91 28.19 -31.43
C VAL A 233 11.64 29.52 -31.68
N LYS A 234 11.16 30.58 -31.01
CA LYS A 234 11.74 31.93 -31.16
C LYS A 234 13.06 32.06 -30.41
N GLY A 235 14.06 32.67 -31.06
CA GLY A 235 15.29 33.15 -30.42
C GLY A 235 16.24 32.06 -29.93
N LYS A 236 16.06 30.80 -30.35
CA LYS A 236 17.00 29.70 -30.09
C LYS A 236 17.33 28.98 -31.39
N ASP A 237 18.61 28.73 -31.62
CA ASP A 237 19.04 27.85 -32.70
C ASP A 237 18.68 26.40 -32.34
N THR A 238 18.27 25.63 -33.33
CA THR A 238 17.95 24.21 -33.20
C THR A 238 18.87 23.35 -34.06
N TYR A 239 19.21 22.16 -33.57
CA TYR A 239 20.15 21.25 -34.19
C TYR A 239 19.59 19.83 -34.19
N THR A 240 19.76 19.13 -35.30
CA THR A 240 19.29 17.77 -35.52
C THR A 240 20.38 16.78 -35.12
N VAL A 241 20.01 15.85 -34.23
CA VAL A 241 20.83 14.73 -33.80
C VAL A 241 20.23 13.47 -34.40
N LYS A 242 21.01 12.79 -35.24
CA LYS A 242 20.66 11.48 -35.77
C LYS A 242 21.49 10.42 -35.06
N VAL A 243 20.86 9.58 -34.27
CA VAL A 243 21.49 8.40 -33.66
C VAL A 243 21.24 7.20 -34.57
N GLU A 244 22.29 6.46 -34.90
CA GLU A 244 22.22 5.22 -35.67
C GLU A 244 22.64 4.04 -34.79
N ASN A 245 21.86 2.95 -34.86
CA ASN A 245 21.95 1.79 -33.96
C ASN A 245 21.85 2.20 -32.48
N GLY A 246 20.89 3.06 -32.18
CA GLY A 246 20.67 3.57 -30.84
C GLY A 246 19.49 4.52 -30.78
N ILE A 247 19.18 4.94 -29.57
CA ILE A 247 18.11 5.87 -29.21
C ILE A 247 18.68 7.23 -28.82
N GLY A 248 17.84 8.27 -28.87
CA GLY A 248 18.24 9.68 -28.65
C GLY A 248 18.27 10.55 -29.91
N SER A 249 17.67 10.08 -31.01
CA SER A 249 17.47 10.90 -32.21
C SER A 249 16.40 11.98 -31.98
N GLY A 250 16.61 13.16 -32.55
CA GLY A 250 15.64 14.24 -32.50
C GLY A 250 16.20 15.59 -32.93
N THR A 251 15.39 16.64 -32.79
CA THR A 251 15.84 18.02 -32.92
C THR A 251 15.81 18.68 -31.54
N TYR A 252 16.88 19.39 -31.21
CA TYR A 252 17.11 19.96 -29.88
C TYR A 252 17.58 21.41 -29.99
N THR A 253 17.46 22.18 -28.91
CA THR A 253 18.01 23.54 -28.83
C THR A 253 19.48 23.53 -28.40
N ASP A 254 20.22 24.59 -28.72
CA ASP A 254 21.57 24.80 -28.17
C ASP A 254 21.59 24.64 -26.64
N GLY A 255 22.53 23.87 -26.12
CA GLY A 255 22.71 23.58 -24.70
C GLY A 255 21.84 22.45 -24.13
N SER A 256 20.97 21.81 -24.93
CA SER A 256 20.21 20.64 -24.48
C SER A 256 21.14 19.48 -24.13
N ASN A 257 20.84 18.77 -23.03
CA ASN A 257 21.54 17.54 -22.66
C ASN A 257 20.68 16.33 -23.05
N VAL A 258 21.27 15.39 -23.80
CA VAL A 258 20.57 14.23 -24.36
C VAL A 258 21.35 12.95 -24.04
N THR A 259 20.80 12.10 -23.18
CA THR A 259 21.18 10.69 -23.10
C THR A 259 20.98 9.99 -24.44
N VAL A 260 22.05 9.38 -24.93
CA VAL A 260 22.11 8.57 -26.14
C VAL A 260 22.55 7.18 -25.71
N THR A 261 21.78 6.16 -26.11
CA THR A 261 22.01 4.77 -25.73
C THR A 261 22.06 3.90 -26.97
N ALA A 262 23.07 3.03 -27.06
CA ALA A 262 23.23 2.11 -28.17
C ALA A 262 22.19 1.01 -28.10
N ASP A 263 21.74 0.54 -29.26
CA ASP A 263 20.89 -0.65 -29.34
C ASP A 263 21.66 -1.86 -28.80
N PRO A 264 20.95 -2.90 -28.30
CA PRO A 264 21.58 -4.15 -27.91
C PRO A 264 22.50 -4.69 -29.02
N ALA A 265 23.72 -5.09 -28.63
CA ALA A 265 24.69 -5.59 -29.59
C ALA A 265 24.17 -6.86 -30.29
N PRO A 266 24.34 -6.99 -31.62
CA PRO A 266 24.02 -8.23 -32.32
C PRO A 266 24.81 -9.42 -31.76
N LYS A 267 24.31 -10.64 -31.99
CA LYS A 267 24.99 -11.88 -31.57
C LYS A 267 26.44 -11.92 -32.04
N GLY A 268 27.35 -12.27 -31.13
CA GLY A 268 28.79 -12.37 -31.41
C GLY A 268 29.51 -11.02 -31.37
N LYS A 269 28.82 -9.95 -31.01
CA LYS A 269 29.39 -8.61 -30.91
C LYS A 269 29.19 -7.99 -29.53
N VAL A 270 30.04 -7.02 -29.24
CA VAL A 270 29.89 -6.11 -28.11
C VAL A 270 29.92 -4.67 -28.62
N PHE A 271 29.30 -3.76 -27.88
CA PHE A 271 29.45 -2.33 -28.13
C PHE A 271 30.96 -1.99 -28.12
N ASP A 272 31.43 -1.36 -29.19
CA ASP A 272 32.83 -0.92 -29.30
C ASP A 272 32.96 0.54 -28.87
N LYS A 273 32.31 1.43 -29.63
CA LYS A 273 32.37 2.86 -29.41
C LYS A 273 31.29 3.63 -30.17
N TRP A 274 31.13 4.89 -29.81
CA TRP A 274 30.42 5.90 -30.58
C TRP A 274 31.33 6.56 -31.62
N GLU A 275 30.88 6.59 -32.88
CA GLU A 275 31.44 7.42 -33.94
C GLU A 275 30.57 8.66 -34.13
N VAL A 276 31.21 9.83 -34.26
CA VAL A 276 30.52 11.12 -34.36
C VAL A 276 30.91 11.82 -35.64
N LYS A 277 29.92 12.42 -36.30
CA LYS A 277 30.10 13.21 -37.51
C LYS A 277 29.27 14.49 -37.39
N SER A 278 29.90 15.64 -37.63
CA SER A 278 29.15 16.89 -37.78
C SER A 278 28.57 16.96 -39.19
N ASN A 279 27.28 17.28 -39.28
CA ASN A 279 26.57 17.48 -40.53
C ASN A 279 26.48 18.96 -40.92
N THR A 280 26.98 19.86 -40.05
CA THR A 280 27.01 21.30 -40.31
C THR A 280 28.28 21.72 -41.04
N LYS A 281 28.10 22.38 -42.19
CA LYS A 281 29.21 22.83 -43.04
C LYS A 281 30.20 23.70 -42.26
N GLY A 282 31.47 23.29 -42.25
CA GLY A 282 32.55 24.03 -41.60
C GLY A 282 32.75 23.73 -40.11
N VAL A 283 31.88 22.92 -39.49
CA VAL A 283 32.05 22.43 -38.12
C VAL A 283 32.82 21.09 -38.17
N LYS A 284 33.80 20.92 -37.28
CA LYS A 284 34.60 19.69 -37.19
C LYS A 284 33.93 18.68 -36.26
N ASP A 285 34.02 17.39 -36.56
CA ASP A 285 33.42 16.31 -35.76
C ASP A 285 33.80 16.34 -34.27
N LYS A 286 35.01 16.78 -33.94
CA LYS A 286 35.47 16.94 -32.55
C LYS A 286 34.68 17.97 -31.72
N LYS A 287 33.76 18.70 -32.35
CA LYS A 287 32.84 19.65 -31.71
C LYS A 287 31.50 19.01 -31.32
N VAL A 288 31.24 17.77 -31.74
CA VAL A 288 30.10 17.00 -31.19
C VAL A 288 30.48 16.58 -29.77
N ASN A 289 29.79 17.14 -28.77
CA ASN A 289 30.18 17.07 -27.37
C ASN A 289 29.49 15.90 -26.66
N ILE A 290 30.10 14.72 -26.76
CA ILE A 290 29.66 13.50 -26.08
C ILE A 290 30.51 13.24 -24.83
N SER A 291 29.87 12.82 -23.74
CA SER A 291 30.53 12.58 -22.46
C SER A 291 31.40 11.32 -22.45
N SER A 292 31.14 10.37 -23.35
CA SER A 292 31.92 9.15 -23.50
C SER A 292 31.82 8.59 -24.91
N LYS A 293 32.93 8.04 -25.41
CA LYS A 293 32.94 7.24 -26.65
C LYS A 293 32.80 5.75 -26.39
N THR A 294 33.03 5.27 -25.17
CA THR A 294 33.21 3.85 -24.87
C THR A 294 32.16 3.29 -23.91
N LYS A 295 31.22 4.13 -23.45
CA LYS A 295 30.04 3.66 -22.70
C LYS A 295 28.87 3.51 -23.67
N SER A 296 28.15 2.40 -23.58
CA SER A 296 26.96 2.11 -24.39
C SER A 296 25.83 3.11 -24.17
N SER A 297 25.78 3.75 -23.00
CA SER A 297 24.96 4.94 -22.73
C SER A 297 25.84 6.12 -22.33
N MET A 298 25.55 7.30 -22.88
CA MET A 298 26.31 8.53 -22.66
C MET A 298 25.43 9.76 -22.83
N ASN A 299 25.94 10.92 -22.40
CA ASN A 299 25.27 12.20 -22.54
C ASN A 299 25.88 13.00 -23.70
N LEU A 300 25.03 13.54 -24.57
CA LEU A 300 25.35 14.52 -25.60
C LEU A 300 24.93 15.91 -25.10
N LEU A 301 25.89 16.84 -25.01
CA LEU A 301 25.57 18.26 -24.95
C LEU A 301 25.40 18.77 -26.38
N VAL A 302 24.19 19.15 -26.75
CA VAL A 302 23.88 19.68 -28.08
C VAL A 302 24.48 21.08 -28.18
N GLU A 303 25.46 21.23 -29.06
CA GLU A 303 26.08 22.51 -29.40
C GLU A 303 25.66 22.94 -30.81
N LYS A 304 26.34 23.95 -31.36
CA LYS A 304 25.97 24.62 -32.63
C LYS A 304 26.22 23.81 -33.91
N CYS A 305 25.83 22.54 -33.94
CA CYS A 305 25.83 21.73 -35.15
C CYS A 305 24.84 20.57 -35.13
N ASP A 306 24.28 20.29 -36.30
CA ASP A 306 23.67 19.00 -36.61
C ASP A 306 24.74 17.91 -36.56
N CYS A 307 24.38 16.71 -36.11
CA CYS A 307 25.31 15.59 -36.03
C CYS A 307 24.67 14.23 -36.29
N THR A 308 25.51 13.30 -36.72
CA THR A 308 25.21 11.86 -36.72
C THR A 308 26.10 11.19 -35.67
N ILE A 309 25.49 10.38 -34.81
CA ILE A 309 26.16 9.60 -33.78
C ILE A 309 25.83 8.12 -34.04
N THR A 310 26.82 7.32 -34.37
CA THR A 310 26.62 5.93 -34.78
C THR A 310 27.22 5.00 -33.73
N ALA A 311 26.42 4.10 -33.14
CA ALA A 311 26.95 3.03 -32.32
C ALA A 311 27.63 2.01 -33.23
N THR A 312 28.87 1.67 -32.90
CA THR A 312 29.64 0.64 -33.59
C THR A 312 29.85 -0.55 -32.68
N TYR A 313 29.91 -1.73 -33.29
CA TYR A 313 30.04 -3.00 -32.59
C TYR A 313 31.20 -3.79 -33.17
N LYS A 314 32.04 -4.32 -32.28
CA LYS A 314 33.16 -5.20 -32.62
C LYS A 314 32.85 -6.63 -32.23
N ASP A 315 33.64 -7.56 -32.77
CA ASP A 315 33.55 -8.96 -32.39
C ASP A 315 33.83 -9.12 -30.90
N ALA A 316 33.00 -9.91 -30.23
CA ALA A 316 33.14 -10.19 -28.81
C ALA A 316 34.40 -11.03 -28.54
N GLU A 317 35.16 -10.67 -27.51
CA GLU A 317 36.25 -11.51 -27.00
C GLU A 317 35.67 -12.54 -26.02
N GLY A 318 35.78 -13.82 -26.37
CA GLY A 318 35.27 -14.90 -25.53
C GLY A 318 33.83 -15.32 -25.85
N LYS A 319 33.25 -16.14 -24.96
CA LYS A 319 31.89 -16.65 -25.14
C LYS A 319 30.87 -15.60 -24.71
N GLN A 320 29.77 -15.55 -25.45
CA GLN A 320 28.58 -14.79 -25.08
C GLN A 320 27.39 -15.73 -25.00
N TYR A 321 26.45 -15.34 -24.16
CA TYR A 321 25.18 -16.03 -24.00
C TYR A 321 24.03 -15.05 -24.11
N GLY A 322 22.92 -15.52 -24.65
CA GLY A 322 21.70 -14.74 -24.80
C GLY A 322 20.92 -14.71 -23.49
N VAL A 323 20.53 -13.51 -23.06
CA VAL A 323 19.49 -13.29 -22.05
C VAL A 323 18.23 -12.88 -22.80
N ASN A 324 17.20 -13.72 -22.75
CA ASN A 324 15.96 -13.54 -23.49
C ASN A 324 14.80 -13.35 -22.52
N VAL A 325 14.22 -12.15 -22.52
CA VAL A 325 12.92 -11.93 -21.89
C VAL A 325 11.86 -12.31 -22.92
N LEU A 326 11.03 -13.28 -22.58
CA LEU A 326 9.95 -13.76 -23.42
C LEU A 326 8.67 -12.95 -23.15
N THR A 327 7.72 -13.02 -24.07
CA THR A 327 6.35 -12.56 -23.82
C THR A 327 5.68 -13.45 -22.76
N ALA A 328 4.63 -12.94 -22.12
CA ALA A 328 3.90 -13.66 -21.06
C ALA A 328 3.39 -15.05 -21.49
N ASP A 329 3.06 -15.23 -22.77
CA ASP A 329 2.62 -16.53 -23.32
C ASP A 329 3.78 -17.49 -23.65
N GLY A 330 5.03 -17.06 -23.43
CA GLY A 330 6.26 -17.81 -23.71
C GLY A 330 6.57 -18.02 -25.20
N LYS A 331 5.79 -17.43 -26.12
CA LYS A 331 5.91 -17.71 -27.56
C LYS A 331 6.75 -16.68 -28.31
N GLY A 332 6.81 -15.45 -27.82
CA GLY A 332 7.55 -14.35 -28.41
C GLY A 332 8.77 -13.96 -27.58
N THR A 333 9.69 -13.23 -28.20
CA THR A 333 10.78 -12.54 -27.50
C THR A 333 10.36 -11.09 -27.29
N TYR A 334 10.27 -10.65 -26.04
CA TYR A 334 10.07 -9.25 -25.68
C TYR A 334 11.37 -8.46 -25.80
N SER A 335 12.47 -8.99 -25.24
CA SER A 335 13.80 -8.40 -25.40
C SER A 335 14.89 -9.47 -25.42
N GLN A 336 15.99 -9.18 -26.11
CA GLN A 336 17.16 -10.07 -26.19
C GLN A 336 18.43 -9.24 -26.03
N GLN A 337 19.33 -9.71 -25.17
CA GLN A 337 20.65 -9.13 -24.97
C GLN A 337 21.71 -10.24 -25.03
N PHE A 338 22.88 -9.94 -25.59
CA PHE A 338 24.02 -10.85 -25.59
C PHE A 338 25.06 -10.36 -24.58
N VAL A 339 25.29 -11.16 -23.55
CA VAL A 339 26.13 -10.81 -22.40
C VAL A 339 27.37 -11.72 -22.41
N ALA A 340 28.52 -11.17 -22.04
CA ALA A 340 29.76 -11.94 -21.94
C ALA A 340 29.70 -12.96 -20.79
N GLU A 341 30.46 -14.04 -20.93
CA GLU A 341 30.65 -15.05 -19.87
C GLU A 341 31.10 -14.40 -18.54
N ASN A 342 30.45 -14.76 -17.43
CA ASN A 342 30.66 -14.21 -16.08
C ASN A 342 30.39 -12.70 -15.95
N SER A 343 29.40 -12.20 -16.68
CA SER A 343 28.92 -10.82 -16.59
C SER A 343 27.43 -10.80 -16.29
N SER A 344 26.85 -9.61 -16.15
CA SER A 344 25.46 -9.44 -15.75
C SER A 344 24.76 -8.36 -16.54
N VAL A 345 23.43 -8.42 -16.51
CA VAL A 345 22.56 -7.48 -17.19
C VAL A 345 21.26 -7.31 -16.40
N ASP A 346 20.76 -6.07 -16.33
CA ASP A 346 19.45 -5.80 -15.77
C ASP A 346 18.36 -6.09 -16.81
N VAL A 347 17.29 -6.74 -16.37
CA VAL A 347 16.11 -7.04 -17.18
C VAL A 347 14.85 -6.60 -16.45
N THR A 348 13.86 -6.17 -17.23
CA THR A 348 12.54 -5.75 -16.71
C THR A 348 11.45 -6.46 -17.49
N ALA A 349 10.47 -7.01 -16.79
CA ALA A 349 9.30 -7.60 -17.42
C ALA A 349 8.47 -6.51 -18.10
N PRO A 350 7.81 -6.81 -19.24
CA PRO A 350 6.79 -5.93 -19.79
C PRO A 350 5.73 -5.62 -18.72
N ALA A 351 5.13 -4.44 -18.80
CA ALA A 351 3.97 -4.15 -17.97
C ALA A 351 2.80 -5.09 -18.36
N PRO A 352 1.98 -5.53 -17.40
CA PRO A 352 0.75 -6.23 -17.71
C PRO A 352 -0.13 -5.42 -18.67
N THR A 353 -0.84 -6.11 -19.56
CA THR A 353 -1.73 -5.51 -20.58
C THR A 353 -3.21 -5.72 -20.29
N THR A 354 -3.51 -6.33 -19.14
CA THR A 354 -4.87 -6.65 -18.68
C THR A 354 -5.11 -6.01 -17.32
N ALA A 355 -6.31 -5.45 -17.12
CA ALA A 355 -6.70 -4.95 -15.81
C ALA A 355 -6.67 -6.06 -14.76
N TYR A 356 -6.46 -5.68 -13.49
CA TYR A 356 -6.41 -6.59 -12.35
C TYR A 356 -5.30 -7.65 -12.47
N THR A 357 -4.19 -7.32 -13.14
CA THR A 357 -3.02 -8.20 -13.20
C THR A 357 -1.74 -7.51 -12.75
N VAL A 358 -0.96 -8.21 -11.93
CA VAL A 358 0.35 -7.75 -11.46
C VAL A 358 1.41 -8.78 -11.79
N PHE A 359 2.66 -8.35 -11.89
CA PHE A 359 3.79 -9.27 -11.97
C PHE A 359 3.84 -10.12 -10.71
N ASP A 360 4.00 -11.44 -10.88
CA ASP A 360 4.09 -12.38 -9.77
C ASP A 360 5.54 -12.86 -9.60
N HIS A 361 6.08 -13.52 -10.62
CA HIS A 361 7.46 -14.01 -10.61
C HIS A 361 7.97 -14.29 -12.04
N TRP A 362 9.26 -14.58 -12.16
CA TRP A 362 9.88 -15.06 -13.39
C TRP A 362 9.93 -16.59 -13.43
N GLU A 363 9.47 -17.20 -14.51
CA GLU A 363 9.86 -18.57 -14.85
C GLU A 363 11.15 -18.56 -15.68
N THR A 364 12.15 -19.35 -15.30
CA THR A 364 13.46 -19.36 -15.97
C THR A 364 14.04 -20.75 -16.13
N ASN A 365 14.88 -20.94 -17.15
CA ASN A 365 15.68 -22.15 -17.34
C ASN A 365 16.96 -22.16 -16.46
N ASP A 366 17.22 -21.09 -15.72
CA ASP A 366 18.34 -20.97 -14.79
C ASP A 366 18.02 -20.02 -13.63
N GLU A 367 17.35 -20.52 -12.60
CA GLU A 367 17.01 -19.74 -11.41
C GLU A 367 18.25 -19.19 -10.69
N SER A 368 19.35 -19.95 -10.66
CA SER A 368 20.61 -19.50 -10.05
C SER A 368 21.26 -18.29 -10.73
N ALA A 369 20.81 -17.94 -11.93
CA ALA A 369 21.27 -16.75 -12.65
C ALA A 369 20.46 -15.50 -12.31
N VAL A 370 19.28 -15.63 -11.70
CA VAL A 370 18.38 -14.49 -11.44
C VAL A 370 18.53 -14.07 -9.97
N GLU A 371 18.88 -12.81 -9.71
CA GLU A 371 19.10 -12.33 -8.34
C GLU A 371 17.82 -12.32 -7.51
N ASP A 372 16.72 -11.89 -8.11
CA ASP A 372 15.40 -11.86 -7.48
C ASP A 372 14.35 -12.28 -8.51
N ILE A 373 13.72 -13.43 -8.28
CA ILE A 373 12.73 -14.01 -9.19
C ILE A 373 11.35 -13.35 -9.02
N ASN A 374 11.11 -12.67 -7.89
CA ASN A 374 9.84 -12.03 -7.54
C ASN A 374 9.85 -10.52 -7.83
N ALA A 375 10.99 -9.95 -8.23
CA ALA A 375 11.10 -8.57 -8.68
C ALA A 375 10.87 -8.43 -10.20
N ARG A 376 9.94 -7.54 -10.58
CA ARG A 376 9.65 -7.21 -12.00
C ARG A 376 10.89 -6.73 -12.76
N SER A 377 11.79 -6.02 -12.06
CA SER A 377 13.11 -5.63 -12.55
C SER A 377 14.16 -6.36 -11.73
N THR A 378 15.02 -7.14 -12.39
CA THR A 378 15.99 -8.02 -11.73
C THR A 378 17.30 -8.07 -12.49
N LYS A 379 18.39 -8.46 -11.82
CA LYS A 379 19.69 -8.66 -12.46
C LYS A 379 19.89 -10.13 -12.80
N VAL A 380 20.36 -10.38 -14.01
CA VAL A 380 20.70 -11.72 -14.51
C VAL A 380 22.21 -11.87 -14.61
N ASN A 381 22.77 -12.79 -13.82
CA ASN A 381 24.17 -13.15 -13.76
C ASN A 381 24.46 -14.34 -14.70
N VAL A 382 25.08 -14.05 -15.84
CA VAL A 382 25.32 -15.03 -16.92
C VAL A 382 26.64 -15.75 -16.70
N THR A 383 26.57 -17.05 -16.43
CA THR A 383 27.77 -17.87 -16.15
C THR A 383 28.28 -18.63 -17.37
N ASN A 384 27.48 -19.49 -18.01
CA ASN A 384 27.98 -20.37 -19.07
C ASN A 384 26.90 -20.93 -20.03
N LYS A 385 25.70 -20.34 -20.03
CA LYS A 385 24.57 -20.76 -20.88
C LYS A 385 23.62 -19.60 -21.10
N ASP A 386 22.79 -19.75 -22.15
CA ASP A 386 21.69 -18.81 -22.42
C ASP A 386 20.64 -18.88 -21.30
N VAL A 387 20.14 -17.71 -20.91
CA VAL A 387 19.06 -17.55 -19.92
C VAL A 387 17.80 -17.10 -20.65
N LYS A 388 16.68 -17.72 -20.33
CA LYS A 388 15.34 -17.38 -20.81
C LYS A 388 14.47 -17.10 -19.61
N LEU A 389 13.83 -15.94 -19.60
CA LEU A 389 12.91 -15.53 -18.55
C LEU A 389 11.52 -15.31 -19.15
N THR A 390 10.51 -15.93 -18.58
CA THR A 390 9.10 -15.73 -18.92
C THR A 390 8.42 -15.05 -17.74
N PRO A 391 7.84 -13.85 -17.90
CA PRO A 391 7.15 -13.20 -16.80
C PRO A 391 5.81 -13.89 -16.56
N VAL A 392 5.51 -14.22 -15.30
CA VAL A 392 4.22 -14.73 -14.85
C VAL A 392 3.47 -13.60 -14.18
N TYR A 393 2.18 -13.47 -14.51
CA TYR A 393 1.28 -12.48 -13.93
C TYR A 393 0.15 -13.18 -13.20
N LYS A 394 -0.26 -12.63 -12.07
CA LYS A 394 -1.41 -13.12 -11.29
C LYS A 394 -2.56 -12.12 -11.31
N GLN A 395 -3.78 -12.65 -11.17
CA GLN A 395 -4.96 -11.84 -10.93
C GLN A 395 -4.96 -11.32 -9.49
N VAL A 396 -5.44 -10.10 -9.30
CA VAL A 396 -5.66 -9.47 -8.00
C VAL A 396 -7.10 -9.01 -7.87
N ASP A 397 -7.58 -8.90 -6.65
CA ASP A 397 -8.91 -8.39 -6.30
C ASP A 397 -8.96 -6.85 -6.22
N THR A 398 -7.79 -6.21 -6.10
CA THR A 398 -7.65 -4.76 -6.09
C THR A 398 -7.39 -4.18 -7.50
N PRO A 399 -7.97 -3.02 -7.83
CA PRO A 399 -7.75 -2.38 -9.12
C PRO A 399 -6.27 -2.10 -9.44
N THR A 400 -5.88 -2.38 -10.67
CA THR A 400 -4.63 -1.87 -11.26
C THR A 400 -4.91 -0.63 -12.09
N PHE A 401 -3.94 0.28 -12.17
CA PHE A 401 -4.09 1.57 -12.83
C PHE A 401 -3.55 1.52 -14.26
N GLU A 402 -4.41 1.81 -15.24
CA GLU A 402 -4.02 1.88 -16.63
C GLU A 402 -3.28 3.19 -16.93
N VAL A 403 -2.01 3.08 -17.34
CA VAL A 403 -1.25 4.17 -17.93
C VAL A 403 -1.40 4.09 -19.44
N LYS A 404 -2.07 5.08 -20.03
CA LYS A 404 -2.16 5.25 -21.48
C LYS A 404 -1.01 6.14 -21.92
N VAL A 405 -0.31 5.76 -22.98
CA VAL A 405 0.75 6.59 -23.57
C VAL A 405 0.37 6.95 -25.00
N VAL A 406 0.29 8.25 -25.29
CA VAL A 406 -0.15 8.79 -26.58
C VAL A 406 0.96 9.61 -27.21
N THR A 407 1.19 9.38 -28.50
CA THR A 407 2.05 10.23 -29.32
C THR A 407 1.24 11.42 -29.84
N GLY A 408 1.55 12.63 -29.37
CA GLY A 408 0.90 13.86 -29.82
C GLY A 408 1.23 14.22 -31.27
N GLU A 409 0.54 15.25 -31.80
CA GLU A 409 0.78 15.75 -33.14
C GLU A 409 2.25 16.19 -33.31
N GLY A 410 2.92 15.65 -34.31
CA GLY A 410 4.34 15.93 -34.58
C GLY A 410 5.28 14.78 -34.23
N GLY A 411 4.81 13.74 -33.52
CA GLY A 411 5.55 12.49 -33.35
C GLY A 411 5.42 11.54 -34.56
N ASN A 412 6.39 10.66 -34.72
CA ASN A 412 6.49 9.66 -35.78
C ASN A 412 6.70 8.26 -35.18
N GLY A 413 5.63 7.46 -35.17
CA GLY A 413 5.60 6.14 -34.53
C GLY A 413 4.81 6.15 -33.23
N GLU A 414 5.05 5.15 -32.39
CA GLU A 414 4.38 4.96 -31.10
C GLU A 414 5.32 5.32 -29.96
N SER A 415 4.79 6.05 -28.97
CA SER A 415 5.41 6.25 -27.68
C SER A 415 5.19 5.00 -26.81
N THR A 416 6.14 4.67 -25.94
CA THR A 416 6.13 3.42 -25.15
C THR A 416 5.95 3.69 -23.65
N GLY A 417 5.61 2.64 -22.91
CA GLY A 417 5.41 2.68 -21.46
C GLY A 417 3.95 2.61 -21.01
N ALA A 418 3.03 2.24 -21.92
CA ALA A 418 1.65 1.95 -21.59
C ALA A 418 1.50 0.56 -20.95
N GLY A 419 0.52 0.42 -20.07
CA GLY A 419 0.25 -0.84 -19.37
C GLY A 419 -0.54 -0.63 -18.09
N TYR A 420 -0.68 -1.68 -17.30
CA TYR A 420 -1.29 -1.65 -15.97
C TYR A 420 -0.22 -1.69 -14.89
N TYR A 421 -0.39 -0.86 -13.87
CA TYR A 421 0.57 -0.65 -12.79
C TYR A 421 -0.15 -0.57 -11.45
N VAL A 422 0.61 -0.77 -10.37
CA VAL A 422 0.15 -0.52 -9.00
C VAL A 422 0.97 0.59 -8.36
N GLU A 423 0.50 1.14 -7.25
CA GLU A 423 1.26 2.11 -6.47
C GLU A 423 2.69 1.60 -6.18
N GLY A 424 3.69 2.49 -6.33
CA GLY A 424 5.09 2.17 -6.11
C GLY A 424 5.82 1.54 -7.30
N ASP A 425 5.12 1.12 -8.35
CA ASP A 425 5.76 0.65 -9.58
C ASP A 425 6.61 1.77 -10.22
N LYS A 426 7.86 1.48 -10.57
CA LYS A 426 8.63 2.36 -11.46
C LYS A 426 8.19 2.17 -12.92
N VAL A 427 7.78 3.26 -13.56
CA VAL A 427 7.30 3.29 -14.94
C VAL A 427 8.30 4.05 -15.81
N GLU A 428 8.78 3.43 -16.89
CA GLU A 428 9.60 4.08 -17.92
C GLU A 428 8.75 4.38 -19.15
N ILE A 429 8.80 5.62 -19.62
CA ILE A 429 8.09 6.09 -20.81
C ILE A 429 9.06 6.70 -21.80
N SER A 430 8.85 6.45 -23.09
CA SER A 430 9.65 7.03 -24.17
C SER A 430 8.77 7.58 -25.26
N ALA A 431 9.03 8.82 -25.66
CA ALA A 431 8.32 9.50 -26.73
C ALA A 431 8.77 8.97 -28.09
N ALA A 432 7.84 8.85 -29.03
CA ALA A 432 8.18 8.58 -30.42
C ALA A 432 9.13 9.65 -30.99
N ILE A 433 9.92 9.29 -32.00
CA ILE A 433 10.84 10.23 -32.67
C ILE A 433 10.02 11.35 -33.31
N PRO A 434 10.43 12.63 -33.25
CA PRO A 434 9.73 13.71 -33.94
C PRO A 434 9.72 13.53 -35.47
N LYS A 435 8.62 13.94 -36.12
CA LYS A 435 8.55 14.15 -37.58
C LYS A 435 9.51 15.27 -38.00
N GLU A 436 9.89 15.27 -39.27
CA GLU A 436 10.65 16.38 -39.84
C GLU A 436 9.92 17.72 -39.62
N GLY A 437 10.65 18.74 -39.17
CA GLY A 437 10.07 20.05 -38.83
C GLY A 437 9.52 20.18 -37.40
N TYR A 438 9.53 19.10 -36.61
CA TYR A 438 9.07 19.08 -35.22
C TYR A 438 10.20 18.71 -34.25
N MET A 439 10.03 19.09 -32.99
CA MET A 439 10.84 18.61 -31.87
C MET A 439 9.96 18.20 -30.71
N PHE A 440 10.40 17.20 -29.94
CA PHE A 440 9.78 16.90 -28.64
C PHE A 440 9.83 18.15 -27.77
N SER A 441 8.74 18.44 -27.08
CA SER A 441 8.63 19.60 -26.21
C SER A 441 8.58 19.20 -24.75
N HIS A 442 7.61 18.36 -24.37
CA HIS A 442 7.38 17.92 -23.00
C HIS A 442 6.36 16.78 -22.96
N TRP A 443 6.20 16.16 -21.80
CA TRP A 443 5.10 15.27 -21.47
C TRP A 443 3.98 16.04 -20.78
N GLU A 444 2.74 15.75 -21.14
CA GLU A 444 1.55 16.14 -20.38
C GLU A 444 0.92 14.89 -19.77
N ASN A 445 0.43 14.98 -18.53
CA ASN A 445 -0.37 13.92 -17.91
C ASN A 445 -1.77 14.45 -17.59
N LYS A 446 -2.81 13.69 -17.97
CA LYS A 446 -4.20 14.00 -17.66
C LYS A 446 -4.97 12.72 -17.36
N ASP A 447 -5.76 12.73 -16.31
CA ASP A 447 -6.75 11.69 -16.06
C ASP A 447 -7.92 11.79 -17.05
N THR A 448 -8.87 10.87 -16.92
CA THR A 448 -10.07 10.81 -17.77
C THR A 448 -11.02 11.99 -17.58
N TYR A 449 -10.85 12.78 -16.52
CA TYR A 449 -11.63 13.98 -16.20
C TYR A 449 -10.92 15.27 -16.65
N GLY A 450 -9.73 15.16 -17.25
CA GLY A 450 -8.96 16.29 -17.78
C GLY A 450 -8.11 17.02 -16.73
N ILE A 451 -7.96 16.46 -15.54
CA ILE A 451 -7.16 16.98 -14.43
C ILE A 451 -5.80 16.27 -14.42
N GLY A 452 -4.76 16.93 -13.91
CA GLY A 452 -3.44 16.30 -13.76
C GLY A 452 -3.52 15.11 -12.80
N ALA A 453 -2.95 13.96 -13.18
CA ALA A 453 -3.04 12.72 -12.39
C ALA A 453 -2.13 12.69 -11.15
N GLY A 454 -1.40 13.78 -10.88
CA GLY A 454 -0.48 13.90 -9.74
C GLY A 454 0.85 13.16 -9.94
N VAL A 455 1.11 12.61 -11.12
CA VAL A 455 2.36 11.90 -11.41
C VAL A 455 3.51 12.89 -11.61
N LEU A 456 4.60 12.66 -10.88
CA LEU A 456 5.82 13.46 -10.97
C LEU A 456 6.85 12.73 -11.84
N LEU A 457 7.02 13.20 -13.07
CA LEU A 457 8.06 12.68 -13.97
C LEU A 457 9.45 13.14 -13.48
N GLU A 458 10.45 12.26 -13.55
CA GLU A 458 11.85 12.62 -13.23
C GLU A 458 12.31 13.83 -14.08
N ASN A 459 11.86 13.91 -15.34
CA ASN A 459 12.01 15.08 -16.17
C ASN A 459 10.96 15.14 -17.30
N GLU A 460 9.93 15.97 -17.11
CA GLU A 460 8.85 16.16 -18.09
C GLU A 460 9.31 16.73 -19.44
N TYR A 461 10.48 17.39 -19.50
CA TYR A 461 11.06 17.93 -20.74
C TYR A 461 12.03 16.96 -21.42
N TYR A 462 12.11 15.73 -20.93
CA TYR A 462 12.98 14.71 -21.46
C TYR A 462 12.19 13.58 -22.13
N TRP A 463 12.60 13.25 -23.36
CA TRP A 463 11.82 12.38 -24.25
C TRP A 463 11.73 10.93 -23.74
N ASN A 464 12.76 10.44 -23.03
CA ASN A 464 12.72 9.21 -22.25
C ASN A 464 12.81 9.59 -20.77
N THR A 465 11.83 9.22 -19.95
CA THR A 465 11.81 9.56 -18.53
C THR A 465 11.12 8.45 -17.75
N THR A 466 11.16 8.54 -16.43
CA THR A 466 10.47 7.62 -15.54
C THR A 466 9.65 8.37 -14.51
N PHE A 467 8.72 7.67 -13.86
CA PHE A 467 8.04 8.12 -12.66
C PHE A 467 7.71 6.93 -11.77
N ASP A 468 7.47 7.18 -10.49
CA ASP A 468 6.92 6.20 -9.58
C ASP A 468 5.40 6.32 -9.59
N MET A 469 4.72 5.20 -9.76
CA MET A 469 3.27 5.14 -9.84
C MET A 469 2.65 5.55 -8.50
N VAL A 470 1.72 6.50 -8.54
CA VAL A 470 1.11 7.10 -7.36
C VAL A 470 -0.11 6.31 -6.87
N ASP A 471 -0.51 6.52 -5.61
CA ASP A 471 -1.81 6.08 -5.10
C ASP A 471 -2.94 6.76 -5.89
N ARG A 472 -3.57 5.99 -6.80
CA ARG A 472 -4.73 6.46 -7.57
C ARG A 472 -6.06 6.16 -6.89
N TYR A 473 -6.07 5.40 -5.79
CA TYR A 473 -7.30 5.25 -4.98
C TYR A 473 -7.72 6.59 -4.38
N ALA A 474 -6.74 7.43 -3.99
CA ALA A 474 -6.95 8.79 -3.52
C ALA A 474 -7.69 9.70 -4.53
N ALA A 475 -7.68 9.37 -5.82
CA ALA A 475 -8.35 10.16 -6.85
C ALA A 475 -9.90 10.13 -6.72
N ILE A 476 -10.48 9.15 -6.02
CA ILE A 476 -11.91 9.11 -5.68
C ILE A 476 -12.26 10.17 -4.63
N PRO A 477 -11.68 10.14 -3.41
CA PRO A 477 -11.95 11.18 -2.42
C PRO A 477 -11.53 12.57 -2.90
N GLU A 478 -10.47 12.71 -3.70
CA GLU A 478 -10.14 13.98 -4.37
C GLU A 478 -11.30 14.50 -5.20
N LYS A 479 -11.90 13.66 -6.04
CA LYS A 479 -13.06 14.04 -6.84
C LYS A 479 -14.27 14.38 -5.97
N MET A 480 -14.52 13.64 -4.89
CA MET A 480 -15.58 13.97 -3.93
C MET A 480 -15.36 15.37 -3.33
N PHE A 481 -14.13 15.70 -2.94
CA PHE A 481 -13.78 16.99 -2.38
C PHE A 481 -13.90 18.12 -3.41
N ASP A 482 -13.44 17.90 -4.64
CA ASP A 482 -13.63 18.84 -5.76
C ASP A 482 -15.11 19.11 -6.06
N GLU A 483 -15.98 18.13 -5.83
CA GLU A 483 -17.44 18.22 -6.00
C GLU A 483 -18.17 18.76 -4.76
N GLY A 484 -17.44 19.09 -3.69
CA GLY A 484 -17.93 19.86 -2.54
C GLY A 484 -18.11 19.06 -1.25
N VAL A 485 -17.73 17.78 -1.20
CA VAL A 485 -17.69 17.03 0.07
C VAL A 485 -16.78 17.75 1.06
N THR A 486 -17.29 18.02 2.26
CA THR A 486 -16.54 18.71 3.33
C THR A 486 -16.04 17.76 4.40
N LEU A 487 -16.64 16.57 4.50
CA LEU A 487 -16.21 15.52 5.42
C LEU A 487 -16.28 14.14 4.76
N ALA A 488 -15.20 13.39 4.79
CA ALA A 488 -15.15 12.00 4.32
C ALA A 488 -14.91 11.01 5.48
N PHE A 489 -15.53 9.84 5.40
CA PHE A 489 -15.35 8.73 6.32
C PHE A 489 -14.85 7.50 5.56
N ALA A 490 -13.83 6.84 6.11
CA ALA A 490 -13.18 5.68 5.51
C ALA A 490 -13.08 4.51 6.50
N GLY A 491 -14.20 4.13 7.12
CA GLY A 491 -14.23 3.03 8.09
C GLY A 491 -14.15 1.65 7.43
N GLY A 492 -13.23 0.80 7.92
CA GLY A 492 -13.18 -0.65 7.64
C GLY A 492 -12.74 -1.06 6.23
N ASN A 493 -11.94 -0.23 5.55
CA ASN A 493 -11.40 -0.50 4.22
C ASN A 493 -9.86 -0.42 4.21
N ASP A 494 -9.22 -1.25 3.39
CA ASP A 494 -7.76 -1.40 3.34
C ASP A 494 -7.03 -0.19 2.73
N LYS A 495 -7.78 0.75 2.13
CA LYS A 495 -7.27 1.96 1.48
C LYS A 495 -7.69 3.23 2.21
N ALA A 496 -7.98 3.15 3.50
CA ALA A 496 -8.47 4.30 4.27
C ALA A 496 -7.50 5.49 4.24
N GLU A 497 -6.19 5.23 4.20
CA GLU A 497 -5.12 6.24 4.04
C GLU A 497 -5.27 7.10 2.79
N SER A 498 -5.87 6.57 1.72
CA SER A 498 -6.08 7.30 0.46
C SER A 498 -6.96 8.54 0.64
N VAL A 499 -7.84 8.56 1.65
CA VAL A 499 -8.63 9.76 1.99
C VAL A 499 -7.76 10.85 2.62
N PHE A 500 -6.76 10.48 3.42
CA PHE A 500 -5.79 11.43 3.98
C PHE A 500 -4.81 11.93 2.91
N THR A 501 -4.36 11.05 2.01
CA THR A 501 -3.59 11.43 0.82
C THR A 501 -4.34 12.48 0.00
N ALA A 502 -5.63 12.26 -0.28
CA ALA A 502 -6.49 13.21 -0.97
C ALA A 502 -6.63 14.54 -0.21
N LYS A 503 -6.93 14.50 1.09
CA LYS A 503 -7.06 15.68 1.97
C LYS A 503 -5.85 16.59 1.87
N SER A 504 -4.64 16.02 1.80
CA SER A 504 -3.38 16.79 1.78
C SER A 504 -3.21 17.71 0.56
N LYS A 505 -4.01 17.51 -0.50
CA LYS A 505 -3.98 18.33 -1.72
C LYS A 505 -4.79 19.62 -1.63
N PHE A 506 -5.58 19.82 -0.57
CA PHE A 506 -6.50 20.96 -0.44
C PHE A 506 -6.05 21.94 0.65
N ASP A 507 -5.95 23.22 0.28
CA ASP A 507 -5.52 24.32 1.18
C ASP A 507 -6.52 24.58 2.33
N SER A 508 -7.82 24.56 2.05
CA SER A 508 -8.89 24.55 3.06
C SER A 508 -9.28 23.09 3.31
N SER A 509 -8.40 22.33 3.95
CA SER A 509 -8.46 20.88 3.94
C SER A 509 -9.83 20.36 4.42
N PRO A 510 -10.51 19.49 3.64
CA PRO A 510 -11.73 18.82 4.10
C PRO A 510 -11.45 18.00 5.36
N SER A 511 -12.49 17.73 6.14
CA SER A 511 -12.40 16.90 7.33
C SER A 511 -12.37 15.42 6.96
N VAL A 512 -11.59 14.64 7.70
CA VAL A 512 -11.57 13.18 7.58
C VAL A 512 -11.91 12.60 8.94
N VAL A 513 -12.76 11.58 8.95
CA VAL A 513 -13.12 10.83 10.15
C VAL A 513 -12.54 9.43 9.99
N SER A 514 -11.84 8.98 11.02
CA SER A 514 -11.26 7.65 11.07
C SER A 514 -12.17 6.68 11.83
N ALA A 515 -11.97 5.39 11.57
CA ALA A 515 -12.52 4.33 12.38
C ALA A 515 -11.41 3.39 12.83
N GLY A 516 -11.43 2.97 14.08
CA GLY A 516 -10.45 2.04 14.63
C GLY A 516 -9.23 2.74 15.24
N VAL A 517 -8.42 3.43 14.43
CA VAL A 517 -7.17 4.08 14.87
C VAL A 517 -7.24 5.61 14.72
N THR A 518 -6.64 6.34 15.66
CA THR A 518 -6.59 7.81 15.67
C THR A 518 -5.48 8.33 14.76
N HIS A 519 -5.80 9.32 13.93
CA HIS A 519 -4.88 10.11 13.12
C HIS A 519 -4.77 11.54 13.66
N SER A 520 -3.58 12.14 13.56
CA SER A 520 -3.33 13.49 14.09
C SER A 520 -4.11 14.61 13.40
N ASP A 521 -4.59 14.40 12.17
CA ASP A 521 -5.26 15.38 11.30
C ASP A 521 -6.73 15.06 11.01
N GLN A 522 -7.28 14.07 11.73
CA GLN A 522 -8.71 13.75 11.70
C GLN A 522 -9.55 14.81 12.42
N ALA A 523 -10.84 14.88 12.09
CA ALA A 523 -11.78 15.71 12.84
C ALA A 523 -12.15 15.09 14.20
N TYR A 524 -12.39 13.79 14.20
CA TYR A 524 -12.65 12.95 15.37
C TYR A 524 -12.50 11.47 14.93
N ALA A 525 -12.50 10.55 15.88
CA ALA A 525 -12.45 9.10 15.62
C ALA A 525 -13.59 8.38 16.31
N VAL A 526 -14.01 7.26 15.72
CA VAL A 526 -14.77 6.23 16.42
C VAL A 526 -13.84 5.03 16.64
N VAL A 527 -13.44 4.82 17.89
CA VAL A 527 -12.34 3.94 18.27
C VAL A 527 -12.86 2.60 18.77
N LYS A 528 -12.20 1.51 18.37
CA LYS A 528 -12.42 0.18 18.93
C LYS A 528 -11.65 0.05 20.24
N ASN A 529 -12.35 -0.16 21.33
CA ASN A 529 -11.77 -0.27 22.66
C ASN A 529 -11.28 -1.71 22.93
N TYR A 530 -10.09 -2.04 22.43
CA TYR A 530 -9.48 -3.35 22.65
C TYR A 530 -9.27 -3.63 24.14
N GLY A 531 -8.95 -2.61 24.94
CA GLY A 531 -8.75 -2.74 26.37
C GLY A 531 -9.99 -3.27 27.10
N GLU A 532 -11.14 -2.63 26.93
CA GLU A 532 -12.40 -3.09 27.55
C GLU A 532 -12.87 -4.43 26.96
N ALA A 533 -12.76 -4.63 25.65
CA ALA A 533 -13.08 -5.91 25.02
C ALA A 533 -12.25 -7.08 25.60
N VAL A 534 -10.96 -6.87 25.88
CA VAL A 534 -10.09 -7.87 26.51
C VAL A 534 -10.49 -8.11 27.96
N LYS A 535 -10.82 -7.06 28.73
CA LYS A 535 -11.32 -7.20 30.11
C LYS A 535 -12.59 -8.05 30.16
N ASP A 536 -13.57 -7.76 29.30
CA ASP A 536 -14.82 -8.50 29.22
C ASP A 536 -14.58 -10.00 28.94
N CYS A 537 -13.67 -10.30 28.01
CA CYS A 537 -13.27 -11.68 27.70
C CYS A 537 -12.56 -12.36 28.88
N LEU A 538 -11.69 -11.64 29.61
CA LEU A 538 -10.96 -12.19 30.76
C LEU A 538 -11.87 -12.44 31.96
N GLU A 539 -12.87 -11.59 32.19
CA GLU A 539 -13.87 -11.74 33.25
C GLU A 539 -14.83 -12.90 32.96
N ASN A 540 -15.26 -13.02 31.71
CA ASN A 540 -16.35 -13.91 31.30
C ASN A 540 -15.89 -15.01 30.35
N PHE A 541 -14.64 -15.47 30.51
CA PHE A 541 -14.01 -16.37 29.55
C PHE A 541 -14.87 -17.61 29.25
N SER A 542 -15.19 -17.78 27.96
CA SER A 542 -15.96 -18.90 27.46
C SER A 542 -15.39 -19.33 26.10
N GLY A 543 -14.53 -20.34 26.11
CA GLY A 543 -13.92 -20.82 24.88
C GLY A 543 -14.94 -21.42 23.91
N GLY A 544 -14.74 -21.16 22.61
CA GLY A 544 -15.67 -21.43 21.53
C GLY A 544 -16.76 -20.35 21.36
N ALA A 545 -16.82 -19.34 22.22
CA ALA A 545 -17.78 -18.24 22.11
C ALA A 545 -17.20 -17.04 21.34
N VAL A 546 -18.11 -16.26 20.75
CA VAL A 546 -17.82 -14.93 20.20
C VAL A 546 -18.70 -13.92 20.90
N ILE A 547 -18.10 -12.87 21.45
CA ILE A 547 -18.84 -11.73 21.99
C ILE A 547 -18.78 -10.55 21.02
N SER A 548 -19.76 -9.65 21.15
CA SER A 548 -19.80 -8.41 20.38
C SER A 548 -19.44 -7.24 21.29
N ALA A 549 -18.32 -6.58 20.99
CA ALA A 549 -17.90 -5.32 21.58
C ALA A 549 -18.65 -4.18 20.88
N ASN A 550 -19.44 -3.42 21.65
CA ASN A 550 -20.32 -2.36 21.14
C ASN A 550 -20.55 -1.27 22.20
N CYS A 551 -21.48 -0.33 21.96
CA CYS A 551 -21.77 0.73 22.93
C CYS A 551 -22.28 0.20 24.29
N ALA A 552 -22.90 -0.98 24.34
CA ALA A 552 -23.40 -1.57 25.59
C ALA A 552 -22.28 -2.16 26.47
N THR A 553 -21.13 -2.46 25.87
CA THR A 553 -19.96 -3.05 26.53
C THR A 553 -18.79 -2.07 26.62
N ASP A 554 -19.01 -0.80 26.28
CA ASP A 554 -17.95 0.21 26.11
C ASP A 554 -16.80 -0.22 25.18
N GLY A 555 -17.11 -1.17 24.29
CA GLY A 555 -16.22 -1.71 23.28
C GLY A 555 -15.98 -0.74 22.12
N ILE A 556 -16.78 0.32 22.02
CA ILE A 556 -16.64 1.38 21.03
C ILE A 556 -16.79 2.71 21.77
N TYR A 557 -15.98 3.71 21.44
CA TYR A 557 -16.17 5.07 21.95
C TYR A 557 -15.80 6.11 20.91
N VAL A 558 -16.17 7.35 21.18
CA VAL A 558 -15.85 8.51 20.33
C VAL A 558 -14.71 9.29 20.97
N ASP A 559 -13.67 9.56 20.18
CA ASP A 559 -12.54 10.39 20.58
C ASP A 559 -12.49 11.69 19.75
N GLY A 560 -12.00 12.78 20.35
CA GLY A 560 -11.80 14.05 19.64
C GLY A 560 -13.01 15.00 19.58
N LEU A 561 -14.08 14.76 20.35
CA LEU A 561 -15.15 15.75 20.50
C LEU A 561 -14.72 16.88 21.46
N GLY A 562 -14.87 18.13 21.01
CA GLY A 562 -14.64 19.30 21.85
C GLY A 562 -15.67 19.44 22.97
N GLU A 563 -15.32 20.17 24.03
CA GLU A 563 -16.20 20.52 25.16
C GLU A 563 -16.02 21.97 25.63
N ASN A 564 -15.33 22.79 24.84
CA ASN A 564 -14.90 24.13 25.24
C ASN A 564 -15.99 25.18 25.00
N THR A 565 -16.84 24.96 23.99
CA THR A 565 -17.95 25.85 23.62
C THR A 565 -19.31 25.26 23.98
N ASP A 566 -20.36 26.09 24.03
CA ASP A 566 -21.72 25.60 24.28
C ASP A 566 -22.25 24.77 23.10
N GLU A 567 -21.80 25.08 21.88
CA GLU A 567 -22.11 24.29 20.67
C GLU A 567 -21.49 22.89 20.75
N GLU A 568 -20.21 22.80 21.10
CA GLU A 568 -19.50 21.54 21.30
C GLU A 568 -20.15 20.67 22.39
N LYS A 569 -20.53 21.26 23.53
CA LYS A 569 -21.24 20.54 24.60
C LYS A 569 -22.61 20.02 24.14
N ALA A 570 -23.36 20.82 23.38
CA ALA A 570 -24.65 20.39 22.86
C ALA A 570 -24.53 19.23 21.85
N VAL A 571 -23.46 19.23 21.03
CA VAL A 571 -23.12 18.10 20.18
C VAL A 571 -22.82 16.88 21.03
N LYS A 572 -21.95 17.00 22.04
CA LYS A 572 -21.62 15.89 22.93
C LYS A 572 -22.85 15.31 23.64
N GLU A 573 -23.71 16.14 24.21
CA GLU A 573 -24.96 15.69 24.86
C GLU A 573 -25.86 14.92 23.88
N SER A 574 -25.94 15.37 22.63
CA SER A 574 -26.70 14.69 21.58
C SER A 574 -26.09 13.32 21.24
N VAL A 575 -24.76 13.22 21.20
CA VAL A 575 -24.02 11.99 20.92
C VAL A 575 -24.14 11.01 22.08
N ASP A 576 -23.97 11.45 23.32
CA ASP A 576 -24.10 10.62 24.53
C ASP A 576 -25.51 10.01 24.64
N LYS A 577 -26.54 10.76 24.22
CA LYS A 577 -27.92 10.25 24.13
C LYS A 577 -28.04 9.12 23.11
N VAL A 578 -27.52 9.33 21.89
CA VAL A 578 -27.55 8.30 20.82
C VAL A 578 -26.74 7.07 21.22
N TYR A 579 -25.55 7.28 21.79
CA TYR A 579 -24.71 6.21 22.32
C TYR A 579 -25.49 5.34 23.32
N LYS A 580 -26.21 5.97 24.25
CA LYS A 580 -27.06 5.25 25.21
C LYS A 580 -28.24 4.53 24.55
N GLU A 581 -28.85 5.10 23.52
CA GLU A 581 -29.93 4.44 22.79
C GLU A 581 -29.44 3.22 22.01
N LEU A 582 -28.22 3.26 21.46
CA LEU A 582 -27.55 2.09 20.86
C LEU A 582 -27.23 1.04 21.94
N ALA A 583 -26.63 1.47 23.06
CA ALA A 583 -26.26 0.59 24.18
C ALA A 583 -27.48 -0.14 24.79
N ASP A 584 -28.60 0.57 24.97
CA ASP A 584 -29.84 0.01 25.51
C ASP A 584 -30.64 -0.80 24.46
N GLY A 585 -30.20 -0.83 23.20
CA GLY A 585 -30.90 -1.48 22.09
C GLY A 585 -32.22 -0.80 21.67
N LYS A 586 -32.43 0.47 22.07
CA LYS A 586 -33.60 1.27 21.63
C LYS A 586 -33.44 1.76 20.19
N LEU A 587 -32.19 1.95 19.78
CA LEU A 587 -31.79 2.28 18.43
C LEU A 587 -31.00 1.09 17.88
N THR A 588 -31.45 0.54 16.76
CA THR A 588 -30.79 -0.59 16.10
C THR A 588 -30.66 -0.26 14.62
N PRO A 589 -29.49 0.18 14.16
CA PRO A 589 -29.28 0.45 12.75
C PRO A 589 -29.40 -0.83 11.93
N ILE A 590 -29.69 -0.68 10.64
CA ILE A 590 -29.88 -1.79 9.71
C ILE A 590 -28.54 -2.13 9.07
N LEU A 591 -28.17 -3.41 9.07
CA LEU A 591 -26.94 -3.92 8.45
C LEU A 591 -26.96 -3.72 6.92
N ALA A 592 -25.79 -3.61 6.31
CA ALA A 592 -25.64 -3.83 4.88
C ALA A 592 -25.74 -5.34 4.59
N GLU A 593 -26.80 -5.78 3.89
CA GLU A 593 -26.91 -7.17 3.45
C GLU A 593 -25.95 -7.45 2.28
N GLY A 594 -25.30 -8.62 2.27
CA GLY A 594 -24.49 -9.07 1.13
C GLY A 594 -23.13 -8.40 0.92
N GLY A 595 -22.73 -7.45 1.79
CA GLY A 595 -21.40 -6.82 1.75
C GLY A 595 -21.20 -5.77 0.65
N ALA A 596 -22.18 -5.57 -0.24
CA ALA A 596 -22.08 -4.61 -1.34
C ALA A 596 -22.71 -3.25 -0.98
N GLY A 597 -21.92 -2.16 -1.05
CA GLY A 597 -22.43 -0.79 -0.85
C GLY A 597 -23.53 -0.39 -1.85
N TYR A 598 -23.52 -0.96 -3.06
CA TYR A 598 -24.56 -0.78 -4.08
C TYR A 598 -25.97 -1.13 -3.59
N ASP A 599 -26.15 -2.34 -3.04
CA ASP A 599 -27.46 -2.83 -2.63
C ASP A 599 -27.99 -2.00 -1.44
N PHE A 600 -27.10 -1.62 -0.53
CA PHE A 600 -27.46 -0.73 0.57
C PHE A 600 -27.91 0.65 0.06
N CYS A 601 -27.14 1.30 -0.83
CA CYS A 601 -27.49 2.63 -1.38
C CYS A 601 -28.84 2.62 -2.10
N LYS A 602 -29.09 1.57 -2.87
CA LYS A 602 -30.36 1.34 -3.57
C LYS A 602 -31.51 1.17 -2.57
N ALA A 603 -31.36 0.26 -1.61
CA ALA A 603 -32.39 0.00 -0.60
C ALA A 603 -32.69 1.23 0.25
N PHE A 604 -31.67 2.01 0.63
CA PHE A 604 -31.81 3.26 1.38
C PHE A 604 -32.71 4.26 0.65
N SER A 605 -32.47 4.42 -0.66
CA SER A 605 -33.23 5.32 -1.53
C SER A 605 -34.66 4.83 -1.78
N GLU A 606 -34.83 3.55 -2.13
CA GLU A 606 -36.15 2.95 -2.41
C GLU A 606 -37.07 2.95 -1.19
N LYS A 607 -36.51 2.65 -0.01
CA LYS A 607 -37.24 2.64 1.26
C LYS A 607 -37.46 4.04 1.85
N LYS A 608 -36.86 5.09 1.25
CA LYS A 608 -36.91 6.47 1.74
C LYS A 608 -36.51 6.56 3.21
N MET A 609 -35.35 6.00 3.54
CA MET A 609 -34.87 5.89 4.91
C MET A 609 -34.61 7.24 5.59
N SER A 610 -34.57 8.34 4.83
CA SER A 610 -34.51 9.71 5.35
C SER A 610 -35.42 10.65 4.56
N LYS A 611 -35.86 11.74 5.21
CA LYS A 611 -36.54 12.86 4.54
C LYS A 611 -35.57 13.98 4.14
N CYS A 612 -34.41 14.00 4.79
CA CYS A 612 -33.45 15.09 4.71
C CYS A 612 -32.09 14.67 4.12
N LEU A 613 -31.74 13.39 4.15
CA LEU A 613 -30.50 12.88 3.54
C LEU A 613 -30.73 12.29 2.14
N THR A 614 -29.91 12.72 1.18
CA THR A 614 -29.79 12.10 -0.15
C THR A 614 -28.49 11.30 -0.21
N LEU A 615 -28.59 10.00 -0.48
CA LEU A 615 -27.45 9.08 -0.62
C LEU A 615 -27.18 8.80 -2.10
N ASN A 616 -26.02 9.24 -2.60
CA ASN A 616 -25.58 9.08 -3.99
C ASN A 616 -24.50 8.00 -4.07
N GLY A 617 -24.86 6.79 -4.53
CA GLY A 617 -23.87 5.76 -4.81
C GLY A 617 -23.19 5.97 -6.17
N TRP A 618 -21.86 5.94 -6.21
CA TRP A 618 -21.06 6.03 -7.44
C TRP A 618 -21.00 4.68 -8.16
N PHE A 619 -22.17 4.13 -8.49
CA PHE A 619 -22.30 2.84 -9.12
C PHE A 619 -23.00 2.97 -10.48
N VAL A 620 -22.57 2.18 -11.46
CA VAL A 620 -23.30 2.03 -12.71
C VAL A 620 -24.56 1.18 -12.50
N ASP A 621 -25.66 1.52 -13.18
CA ASP A 621 -26.86 0.68 -13.16
C ASP A 621 -26.57 -0.69 -13.78
N VAL A 622 -26.85 -1.76 -13.03
CA VAL A 622 -26.81 -3.12 -13.55
C VAL A 622 -27.95 -3.28 -14.56
N LYS A 623 -27.61 -3.40 -15.84
CA LYS A 623 -28.59 -3.54 -16.95
C LYS A 623 -29.25 -4.92 -17.00
#